data_AF-A0A1Q7EA36-F1
#
_entry.id   AF-A0A1Q7EA36-F1
#
_cell.length_a   1.000
_cell.length_b   1.000
_cell.length_c   1.000
_cell.angle_alpha   90.00
_cell.angle_beta   90.00
_cell.angle_gamma   90.00
#
_symmetry.space_group_name_H-M   'P 1'
#
loop_
_entity.id
_entity.type
_entity.pdbx_description
1 polymer ?
#
loop_
_entity_poly.entity_id
_entity_poly.type
_entity_poly.pdbx_seq_one_letter_code
_entity_poly.pdbx_strand_id
1 'polypeptide(L)'
;MCLAAAACAALPDIDVIGFTAHRGITHSLTFALVVAMLATFLLFPQAQTRRTRVQIALTLLVALLSHSCLDALSQYSWGIEFFAPFSQQRFRFVWTPLGRPNGELASQLVQEALVVFLPAVVLAWLGLRRRRRVAPA
;
A
#
# COMPACT_ATOMS: atom_id res chain seq x y z
N MET A 1 6.21 -1.19 -14.61
CA MET A 1 5.58 -0.29 -13.61
C MET A 1 4.58 -1.02 -12.71
N CYS A 2 3.50 -1.61 -13.24
CA CYS A 2 2.47 -2.26 -12.41
C CYS A 2 3.01 -3.36 -11.50
N LEU A 3 3.91 -4.22 -12.00
CA LEU A 3 4.56 -5.25 -11.18
C LEU A 3 5.39 -4.66 -10.04
N ALA A 4 6.15 -3.60 -10.31
CA ALA A 4 6.93 -2.91 -9.28
C ALA A 4 6.01 -2.28 -8.22
N ALA A 5 4.88 -1.69 -8.63
CA ALA A 5 3.89 -1.15 -7.71
C ALA A 5 3.22 -2.26 -6.88
N ALA A 6 2.86 -3.39 -7.48
CA ALA A 6 2.30 -4.53 -6.76
C ALA A 6 3.29 -5.12 -5.74
N ALA A 7 4.56 -5.27 -6.13
CA ALA A 7 5.62 -5.68 -5.22
C ALA A 7 5.82 -4.68 -4.07
N CYS A 8 5.81 -3.37 -4.38
CA CYS A 8 5.88 -2.30 -3.37
C CYS A 8 4.69 -2.32 -2.41
N ALA A 9 3.49 -2.63 -2.88
CA ALA A 9 2.31 -2.77 -2.02
C ALA A 9 2.45 -3.97 -1.07
N ALA A 10 3.02 -5.10 -1.51
CA ALA A 10 3.19 -6.29 -0.67
C ALA A 10 4.42 -6.23 0.26
N LEU A 11 5.40 -5.38 -0.05
CA LEU A 11 6.70 -5.35 0.62
C LEU A 11 6.65 -5.06 2.13
N PRO A 12 5.75 -4.22 2.68
CA PRO A 12 5.72 -3.97 4.12
C PRO A 12 5.59 -5.23 4.99
N ASP A 13 4.89 -6.26 4.49
CA ASP A 13 4.70 -7.56 5.17
C ASP A 13 5.94 -8.47 5.13
N ILE A 14 7.06 -8.02 4.57
CA ILE A 14 8.33 -8.76 4.69
C ILE A 14 8.77 -8.92 6.16
N ASP A 15 8.24 -8.09 7.06
CA ASP A 15 8.43 -8.21 8.50
C ASP A 15 7.88 -9.51 9.09
N VAL A 16 6.99 -10.24 8.39
CA VAL A 16 6.55 -11.61 8.73
C VAL A 16 7.72 -12.59 8.79
N ILE A 17 8.75 -12.35 7.97
CA ILE A 17 9.94 -13.21 7.92
C ILE A 17 11.00 -12.73 8.92
N GLY A 18 10.89 -11.49 9.42
CA GLY A 18 11.83 -10.89 10.36
C GLY A 18 11.42 -11.05 11.82
N PHE A 19 12.39 -11.04 12.74
CA PHE A 19 12.15 -11.02 14.19
C PHE A 19 11.68 -9.65 14.72
N THR A 20 11.38 -8.68 13.84
CA THR A 20 10.92 -7.34 14.24
C THR A 20 9.45 -7.36 14.62
N ALA A 21 9.02 -6.42 15.47
CA ALA A 21 7.61 -6.26 15.79
C ALA A 21 6.77 -6.08 14.50
N HIS A 22 5.79 -6.95 14.29
CA HIS A 22 4.85 -6.87 13.17
C HIS A 22 4.20 -5.48 13.09
N ARG A 23 4.11 -4.94 11.86
CA ARG A 23 3.55 -3.61 11.55
C ARG A 23 4.31 -2.44 12.19
N GLY A 24 5.61 -2.66 12.41
CA GLY A 24 6.55 -1.67 12.90
C GLY A 24 7.15 -0.83 11.76
N ILE A 25 8.48 -0.77 11.68
CA ILE A 25 9.19 0.13 10.78
C ILE A 25 8.84 -0.05 9.29
N THR A 26 8.55 -1.27 8.83
CA THR A 26 8.21 -1.56 7.42
C THR A 26 6.89 -0.95 6.98
N HIS A 27 6.02 -0.60 7.93
CA HIS A 27 4.73 0.05 7.69
C HIS A 27 4.76 1.57 7.96
N SER A 28 5.97 2.12 8.15
CA SER A 28 6.15 3.55 8.42
C SER A 28 6.18 4.40 7.15
N LEU A 29 5.86 5.69 7.33
CA LEU A 29 5.98 6.72 6.29
C LEU A 29 7.42 6.84 5.76
N THR A 30 8.40 6.75 6.65
CA THR A 30 9.83 6.79 6.31
C THR A 30 10.27 5.60 5.49
N PHE A 31 9.83 4.38 5.84
CA PHE A 31 10.14 3.20 5.05
C PHE A 31 9.54 3.32 3.65
N ALA A 32 8.27 3.72 3.55
CA ALA A 32 7.61 3.93 2.27
C ALA A 32 8.36 4.96 1.41
N LEU A 33 8.79 6.08 1.99
CA LEU A 33 9.54 7.12 1.29
C LEU A 33 10.91 6.63 0.79
N VAL A 34 11.71 6.03 1.68
CA VAL A 34 13.05 5.56 1.36
C VAL A 34 12.99 4.46 0.30
N VAL A 35 12.11 3.48 0.46
CA VAL A 35 11.98 2.36 -0.47
C VAL A 35 11.43 2.82 -1.82
N ALA A 36 10.45 3.71 -1.87
CA ALA A 36 9.95 4.25 -3.13
C ALA A 36 11.04 4.97 -3.93
N MET A 37 11.89 5.75 -3.26
CA MET A 37 13.05 6.40 -3.90
C MET A 37 14.05 5.37 -4.39
N LEU A 38 14.49 4.43 -3.54
CA LEU A 38 15.45 3.39 -3.91
C LEU A 38 14.92 2.53 -5.08
N ALA A 39 13.68 2.06 -5.01
CA ALA A 39 13.06 1.28 -6.07
C ALA A 39 12.97 2.08 -7.39
N THR A 40 12.71 3.39 -7.32
CA THR A 40 12.73 4.25 -8.51
C THR A 40 14.12 4.30 -9.14
N PHE A 41 15.17 4.50 -8.33
CA PHE A 41 16.54 4.58 -8.85
C PHE A 41 17.06 3.23 -9.38
N LEU A 42 16.74 2.13 -8.68
CA LEU A 42 17.26 0.79 -9.01
C LEU A 42 16.49 0.12 -10.14
N LEU A 43 15.16 0.22 -10.15
CA LEU A 43 14.32 -0.49 -11.12
C LEU A 43 14.03 0.32 -12.39
N PHE A 44 14.19 1.65 -12.33
CA PHE A 44 13.91 2.55 -13.45
C PHE A 44 15.08 3.51 -13.75
N PRO A 45 16.32 3.00 -13.92
CA PRO A 45 17.50 3.85 -14.14
C PRO A 45 17.40 4.67 -15.44
N GLN A 46 16.66 4.17 -16.43
CA GLN A 46 16.46 4.77 -17.74
C GLN A 46 15.46 5.93 -17.75
N ALA A 47 14.83 6.27 -16.62
CA ALA A 47 13.92 7.41 -16.55
C ALA A 47 14.70 8.72 -16.80
N GLN A 48 14.61 9.25 -18.02
CA GLN A 48 15.50 10.34 -18.48
C GLN A 48 15.11 11.71 -17.90
N THR A 49 13.82 11.96 -17.68
CA THR A 49 13.36 13.26 -17.19
C THR A 49 13.07 13.23 -15.69
N ARG A 50 13.34 14.36 -15.02
CA ARG A 50 12.95 14.57 -13.61
C ARG A 50 11.46 14.32 -13.40
N ARG A 51 10.62 14.75 -14.35
CA ARG A 51 9.16 14.56 -14.29
C ARG A 51 8.78 13.08 -14.27
N THR A 52 9.36 12.27 -15.15
CA THR A 52 9.11 10.83 -15.20
C THR A 52 9.56 10.14 -13.92
N ARG A 53 10.74 10.49 -13.39
CA ARG A 53 11.23 9.94 -12.11
C ARG A 53 10.30 10.25 -10.94
N VAL A 54 9.85 11.50 -10.83
CA VAL A 54 8.91 11.93 -9.78
C VAL A 54 7.58 11.17 -9.90
N GLN A 55 7.06 10.99 -11.11
CA GLN A 55 5.82 10.22 -11.32
C GLN A 55 5.96 8.75 -10.89
N ILE A 56 7.08 8.11 -11.22
CA ILE A 56 7.37 6.74 -10.79
C ILE A 56 7.47 6.68 -9.26
N ALA A 57 8.29 7.55 -8.64
CA ALA A 57 8.47 7.58 -7.19
C ALA A 57 7.17 7.80 -6.43
N LEU A 58 6.33 8.75 -6.88
CA LEU A 58 5.02 8.98 -6.29
C LEU A 58 4.10 7.77 -6.42
N THR A 59 4.13 7.09 -7.57
CA THR A 59 3.30 5.90 -7.78
C THR A 59 3.73 4.75 -6.85
N LEU A 60 5.05 4.51 -6.70
CA LEU A 60 5.57 3.48 -5.79
C LEU A 60 5.33 3.85 -4.32
N LEU A 61 5.47 5.13 -3.97
CA LEU A 61 5.16 5.64 -2.64
C LEU A 61 3.70 5.42 -2.28
N VAL A 62 2.77 5.77 -3.18
CA VAL A 62 1.33 5.51 -2.98
C VAL A 62 1.06 4.01 -2.84
N ALA A 63 1.76 3.16 -3.58
CA ALA A 63 1.61 1.71 -3.44
C ALA A 63 2.04 1.22 -2.05
N LEU A 64 3.22 1.62 -1.57
CA LEU A 64 3.70 1.29 -0.21
C LEU A 64 2.75 1.81 0.89
N LEU A 65 2.37 3.08 0.80
CA LEU A 65 1.47 3.70 1.78
C LEU A 65 0.07 3.09 1.74
N SER A 66 -0.40 2.62 0.59
CA SER A 66 -1.73 2.01 0.50
C SER A 66 -1.85 0.79 1.42
N HIS A 67 -0.80 -0.04 1.50
CA HIS A 67 -0.77 -1.20 2.38
C HIS A 67 -0.89 -0.80 3.85
N SER A 68 -0.05 0.14 4.29
CA SER A 68 -0.10 0.65 5.67
C SER A 68 -1.45 1.32 5.98
N CYS A 69 -2.03 2.07 5.05
CA CYS A 69 -3.36 2.64 5.25
C CYS A 69 -4.46 1.58 5.34
N LEU A 70 -4.41 0.52 4.53
CA LEU A 70 -5.38 -0.57 4.58
C LEU A 70 -5.26 -1.36 5.89
N ASP A 71 -4.05 -1.58 6.39
CA ASP A 71 -3.85 -2.19 7.70
C ASP A 71 -4.39 -1.33 8.85
N ALA A 72 -4.38 0.00 8.72
CA ALA A 72 -4.92 0.92 9.71
C ALA A 72 -6.47 0.93 9.73
N LEU A 73 -7.12 0.40 8.69
CA LEU A 73 -8.56 0.11 8.66
C LEU A 73 -8.91 -1.24 9.32
N SER A 74 -7.91 -1.99 9.78
CA SER A 74 -8.10 -3.32 10.36
C SER A 74 -8.06 -3.36 11.88
N GLN A 75 -8.78 -4.34 12.43
CA GLN A 75 -8.73 -4.71 13.84
C GLN A 75 -7.81 -5.91 14.10
N TYR A 76 -7.05 -6.35 13.09
CA TYR A 76 -6.19 -7.54 13.16
C TYR A 76 -4.94 -7.35 14.03
N SER A 77 -4.57 -6.09 14.31
CA SER A 77 -3.42 -5.77 15.15
C SER A 77 -3.71 -4.62 16.13
N TRP A 78 -2.71 -4.32 16.95
CA TRP A 78 -2.74 -3.17 17.87
C TRP A 78 -2.64 -1.80 17.18
N GLY A 79 -2.43 -1.78 15.86
CA GLY A 79 -2.20 -0.58 15.05
C GLY A 79 -0.85 -0.59 14.36
N ILE A 80 -0.50 0.54 13.74
CA ILE A 80 0.68 0.72 12.89
C ILE A 80 1.56 1.84 13.42
N GLU A 81 2.86 1.64 13.39
CA GLU A 81 3.87 2.64 13.76
C GLU A 81 4.20 3.57 12.58
N PHE A 82 3.25 4.42 12.16
CA PHE A 82 3.43 5.30 11.00
C PHE A 82 4.68 6.19 11.08
N PHE A 83 5.10 6.56 12.28
CA PHE A 83 6.24 7.45 12.53
C PHE A 83 7.50 6.73 13.04
N ALA A 84 7.55 5.39 13.02
CA ALA A 84 8.79 4.67 13.26
C ALA A 84 9.84 5.09 12.20
N PRO A 85 11.14 5.22 12.52
CA PRO A 85 11.76 4.86 13.79
C PRO A 85 11.70 5.96 14.86
N PHE A 86 11.15 7.14 14.56
CA PHE A 86 11.15 8.28 15.47
C PHE A 86 10.16 8.15 16.64
N SER A 87 9.06 7.42 16.42
CA SER A 87 8.08 7.11 17.46
C SER A 87 7.54 5.69 17.29
N GLN A 88 7.37 5.01 18.41
CA GLN A 88 6.77 3.67 18.52
C GLN A 88 5.25 3.75 18.74
N GLN A 89 4.66 4.95 18.68
CA GLN A 89 3.22 5.12 18.85
C GLN A 89 2.48 4.43 17.70
N ARG A 90 1.45 3.64 18.05
CA ARG A 90 0.62 2.90 17.11
C ARG A 90 -0.68 3.63 16.84
N PHE A 91 -1.04 3.69 15.56
CA PHE A 91 -2.23 4.36 15.07
C PHE A 91 -3.16 3.38 14.38
N ARG A 92 -4.46 3.65 14.50
CA ARG A 92 -5.54 3.06 13.71
C ARG A 92 -6.49 4.17 13.31
N PHE A 93 -7.23 3.98 12.22
CA PHE A 93 -8.28 4.92 11.88
C PHE A 93 -9.48 4.80 12.81
N VAL A 94 -10.29 5.85 12.89
CA VAL A 94 -11.52 5.86 13.71
C VAL A 94 -12.53 4.85 13.17
N TRP A 95 -12.53 4.65 11.85
CA TRP A 95 -13.35 3.65 11.19
C TRP A 95 -12.47 2.45 10.78
N THR A 96 -12.68 1.31 11.44
CA THR A 96 -11.96 0.05 11.16
C THR A 96 -12.92 -1.07 10.77
N PRO A 97 -13.44 -1.10 9.54
CA PRO A 97 -14.45 -2.07 9.12
C PRO A 97 -13.89 -3.48 8.95
N LEU A 98 -12.57 -3.65 8.81
CA LEU A 98 -11.91 -4.92 8.56
C LEU A 98 -11.64 -5.64 9.89
N GLY A 99 -12.38 -6.70 10.15
CA GLY A 99 -12.26 -7.48 11.38
C GLY A 99 -12.60 -8.95 11.14
N ARG A 100 -12.88 -9.64 12.24
CA ARG A 100 -13.40 -11.01 12.23
C ARG A 100 -14.75 -11.03 12.96
N PRO A 101 -15.82 -10.49 12.36
CA PRO A 101 -17.13 -10.56 12.99
C PRO A 101 -17.48 -12.04 13.19
N ASN A 102 -17.74 -12.40 14.46
CA ASN A 102 -18.04 -13.76 14.92
C ASN A 102 -16.88 -14.78 14.79
N GLY A 103 -15.67 -14.34 14.45
CA GLY A 103 -14.49 -15.22 14.32
C GLY A 103 -14.42 -16.05 13.04
N GLU A 104 -15.34 -15.85 12.09
CA GLU A 104 -15.44 -16.66 10.87
C GLU A 104 -14.57 -16.13 9.72
N LEU A 105 -13.95 -17.03 8.96
CA LEU A 105 -13.15 -16.67 7.77
C LEU A 105 -14.03 -16.08 6.65
N ALA A 106 -15.23 -16.62 6.45
CA ALA A 106 -16.13 -16.16 5.38
C ALA A 106 -16.54 -14.69 5.57
N SER A 107 -16.85 -14.30 6.80
CA SER A 107 -17.25 -12.93 7.12
C SER A 107 -16.07 -11.94 6.96
N GLN A 108 -14.85 -12.35 7.32
CA GLN A 108 -13.63 -11.60 7.03
C GLN A 108 -13.44 -11.40 5.52
N LEU A 109 -13.52 -12.46 4.72
CA LEU A 109 -13.33 -12.38 3.26
C LEU A 109 -14.39 -11.50 2.59
N VAL A 110 -15.64 -11.53 3.07
CA VAL A 110 -16.68 -10.63 2.57
C VAL A 110 -16.34 -9.17 2.87
N GLN A 111 -15.85 -8.85 4.07
CA GLN A 111 -15.43 -7.48 4.41
C GLN A 111 -14.26 -7.02 3.54
N GLU A 112 -13.23 -7.84 3.36
CA GLU A 112 -12.08 -7.54 2.50
C GLU A 112 -12.52 -7.35 1.04
N ALA A 113 -13.43 -8.20 0.54
CA ALA A 113 -13.97 -8.10 -0.80
C ALA A 113 -14.71 -6.76 -1.03
N LEU A 114 -15.51 -6.33 -0.06
CA LEU A 114 -16.33 -5.12 -0.16
C LEU A 114 -15.53 -3.83 0.07
N VAL A 115 -14.63 -3.82 1.06
CA VAL A 115 -13.92 -2.61 1.50
C VAL A 115 -12.62 -2.40 0.73
N VAL A 116 -11.94 -3.47 0.30
CA VAL A 116 -10.63 -3.40 -0.36
C VAL A 116 -10.74 -3.73 -1.85
N PHE A 117 -11.22 -4.93 -2.18
CA PHE A 117 -11.18 -5.43 -3.56
C PHE A 117 -12.11 -4.66 -4.50
N LEU A 118 -13.37 -4.44 -4.10
CA LEU A 118 -14.36 -3.76 -4.93
C LEU A 118 -13.94 -2.32 -5.30
N PRO A 119 -13.51 -1.45 -4.36
CA PRO A 119 -12.98 -0.14 -4.70
C PRO A 119 -11.76 -0.19 -5.62
N ALA A 120 -10.84 -1.14 -5.41
CA ALA A 120 -9.68 -1.32 -6.27
C ALA A 120 -10.08 -1.68 -7.72
N VAL A 121 -11.04 -2.59 -7.89
CA VAL A 121 -11.58 -2.97 -9.21
C VAL A 121 -12.27 -1.79 -9.89
N VAL A 122 -13.07 -1.01 -9.15
CA VAL A 122 -13.74 0.19 -9.69
C VAL A 122 -12.71 1.21 -10.17
N LEU A 123 -11.68 1.50 -9.37
CA LEU A 123 -10.60 2.42 -9.75
C LEU A 123 -9.83 1.92 -10.98
N ALA A 124 -9.50 0.63 -11.05
CA ALA A 124 -8.85 0.02 -12.20
C ALA A 124 -9.72 0.16 -13.46
N TRP A 125 -11.01 -0.14 -13.37
CA TRP A 125 -11.95 -0.02 -14.47
C TRP A 125 -12.11 1.42 -14.97
N LEU A 126 -12.24 2.40 -14.05
CA LEU A 126 -12.29 3.83 -14.40
C LEU A 126 -10.99 4.26 -15.11
N GLY A 127 -9.85 3.80 -14.62
CA GLY A 127 -8.54 4.05 -15.24
C GLY A 127 -8.45 3.50 -16.67
N LEU A 128 -8.91 2.26 -16.89
CA LEU A 128 -8.96 1.64 -18.22
C LEU A 128 -9.90 2.38 -19.16
N ARG A 129 -11.07 2.82 -18.69
CA ARG A 129 -12.03 3.61 -19.48
C ARG A 129 -11.45 4.96 -19.91
N ARG A 130 -10.75 5.65 -19.01
CA ARG A 130 -10.11 6.94 -19.32
C ARG A 130 -9.01 6.76 -20.37
N ARG A 131 -8.21 5.70 -20.30
CA ARG A 131 -7.18 5.39 -21.31
C ARG A 131 -7.78 5.15 -22.70
N ARG A 132 -8.88 4.41 -22.80
CA ARG A 132 -9.57 4.14 -24.07
C ARG A 132 -10.10 5.40 -24.75
N ARG A 133 -10.46 6.44 -23.99
CA ARG A 133 -10.92 7.73 -24.53
C ARG A 133 -9.80 8.65 -25.02
N VAL A 134 -8.55 8.38 -24.62
CA VAL A 134 -7.40 9.25 -24.91
C VAL A 134 -6.49 8.64 -25.99
N ALA A 135 -6.66 7.36 -26.34
CA ALA A 135 -5.97 6.76 -27.47
C ALA A 135 -6.50 7.36 -28.79
N PRO A 136 -5.65 7.88 -29.69
CA PRO A 136 -6.08 8.35 -31.00
C PRO A 136 -6.62 7.16 -31.82
N ALA A 137 -7.68 7.42 -32.60
CA ALA A 137 -8.23 6.48 -33.58
C ALA A 137 -7.24 6.26 -34.74
#